data_AF-A0A933DUL0-F1
#
_entry.id   AF-A0A933DUL0-F1
#
_cell.length_a   1.000
_cell.length_b   1.000
_cell.length_c   1.000
_cell.angle_alpha   90.00
_cell.angle_beta   90.00
_cell.angle_gamma   90.00
#
_symmetry.space_group_name_H-M   'P 1'
#
loop_
_entity.id
_entity.type
_entity.pdbx_description
1 polymer ?
#
loop_
_entity_poly.entity_id
_entity_poly.type
_entity_poly.pdbx_seq_one_letter_code
_entity_poly.pdbx_strand_id
1 'polypeptide(L)'
;MVSVVAPIIQHHIEHSSDRTRASVRSFFQYFRTFYRLARWRFLLVPVAMVFSGIFESIGIILFFPLLERFQVGVASANMHPLLGRIDEMLRTIGIRSIGAILTFIASVFVVKFVIVFLQRVLIQRIRVDLYRHVANEIILGWSEADYARFYLRTTTGQASSILTNELWTFLAAFAMYAETLVNLVYLVVYFGALLFLDLNVTILALSAGGGVLLLFTRFIGLTKRYSIA
;
A
#
# COMPACT_ATOMS: atom_id res chain seq x y z
N MET A 1 8.33 9.15 51.55
CA MET A 1 8.17 10.02 50.36
C MET A 1 8.39 9.26 49.04
N VAL A 2 7.93 8.01 48.95
CA VAL A 2 7.91 7.19 47.73
C VAL A 2 6.57 6.45 47.76
N SER A 3 5.49 7.06 47.28
CA SER A 3 4.18 6.37 47.21
C SER A 3 3.10 7.05 46.33
N VAL A 4 3.42 8.09 45.55
CA VAL A 4 2.35 8.84 44.83
C VAL A 4 2.54 8.83 43.30
N VAL A 5 3.64 8.28 42.79
CA VAL A 5 3.92 8.28 41.33
C VAL A 5 3.53 6.97 40.62
N ALA A 6 3.17 5.92 41.37
CA ALA A 6 2.84 4.61 40.80
C ALA A 6 1.51 4.52 40.01
N PRO A 7 0.39 5.20 40.38
CA PRO A 7 -0.89 4.93 39.71
C PRO A 7 -1.08 5.65 38.36
N ILE A 8 -0.28 6.69 38.06
CA ILE A 8 -0.42 7.47 36.83
C ILE A 8 0.23 6.76 35.62
N ILE A 9 1.19 5.86 35.86
CA ILE A 9 1.84 5.09 34.78
C ILE A 9 1.01 3.86 34.41
N GLN A 10 0.22 3.30 35.33
CA GLN A 10 -0.64 2.13 35.02
C GLN A 10 -1.88 2.51 34.20
N HIS A 11 -2.50 3.67 34.45
CA HIS A 11 -3.71 4.07 33.71
C HIS A 11 -3.45 4.52 32.25
N HIS A 12 -2.18 4.77 31.88
CA HIS A 12 -1.80 5.18 30.53
C HIS A 12 -1.34 4.02 29.62
N ILE A 13 -1.13 2.82 30.17
CA ILE A 13 -0.72 1.65 29.39
C ILE A 13 -1.95 0.88 28.87
N GLU A 14 -3.06 0.87 29.62
CA GLU A 14 -4.31 0.19 29.20
C GLU A 14 -5.00 0.85 28.00
N HIS A 15 -4.94 2.19 27.86
CA HIS A 15 -5.59 2.91 26.76
C HIS A 15 -4.90 2.77 25.38
N SER A 16 -3.71 2.14 25.33
CA SER A 16 -2.97 1.94 24.08
C SER A 16 -3.43 0.70 23.30
N SER A 17 -3.99 -0.31 24.00
CA SER A 17 -4.47 -1.57 23.42
C SER A 17 -5.82 -1.42 22.69
N ASP A 18 -6.68 -0.51 23.15
CA ASP A 18 -8.01 -0.31 22.55
C ASP A 18 -7.96 0.50 21.23
N ARG A 19 -6.94 1.34 21.04
CA ARG A 19 -6.77 2.13 19.80
C ARG A 19 -6.32 1.29 18.61
N THR A 20 -5.51 0.25 18.81
CA THR A 20 -5.05 -0.64 17.73
C THR A 20 -6.17 -1.55 17.23
N ARG A 21 -7.03 -2.06 18.12
CA ARG A 21 -8.23 -2.83 17.73
C ARG A 21 -9.27 -1.98 16.99
N ALA A 22 -9.40 -0.70 17.35
CA ALA A 22 -10.22 0.26 16.61
C ALA A 22 -9.71 0.52 15.19
N SER A 23 -8.40 0.49 14.96
CA SER A 23 -7.77 0.77 13.65
C SER A 23 -8.06 -0.30 12.60
N VAL A 24 -7.88 -1.58 12.94
CA VAL A 24 -8.12 -2.70 12.00
C VAL A 24 -9.60 -2.79 11.63
N ARG A 25 -10.50 -2.68 12.61
CA ARG A 25 -11.94 -2.68 12.35
C ARG A 25 -12.36 -1.52 11.45
N SER A 26 -11.78 -0.33 11.68
CA SER A 26 -12.03 0.83 10.83
C SER A 26 -11.55 0.61 9.40
N PHE A 27 -10.36 0.02 9.21
CA PHE A 27 -9.85 -0.32 7.87
C PHE A 27 -10.80 -1.25 7.09
N PHE A 28 -11.30 -2.31 7.73
CA PHE A 28 -12.27 -3.22 7.10
C PHE A 28 -13.65 -2.58 6.90
N GLN A 29 -14.03 -1.63 7.74
CA GLN A 29 -15.27 -0.86 7.55
C GLN A 29 -15.16 0.08 6.35
N TYR A 30 -14.03 0.76 6.17
CA TYR A 30 -13.73 1.54 4.96
C TYR A 30 -13.68 0.64 3.72
N PHE A 31 -13.03 -0.52 3.80
CA PHE A 31 -13.05 -1.52 2.74
C PHE A 31 -14.47 -1.85 2.31
N ARG A 32 -15.34 -2.20 3.27
CA ARG A 32 -16.73 -2.57 3.00
C ARG A 32 -17.54 -1.41 2.41
N THR A 33 -17.28 -0.19 2.88
CA THR A 33 -17.97 1.02 2.40
C THR A 33 -17.59 1.33 0.96
N PHE A 34 -16.29 1.35 0.66
CA PHE A 34 -15.80 1.60 -0.70
C PHE A 34 -16.09 0.45 -1.65
N TYR A 35 -16.04 -0.80 -1.19
CA TYR A 35 -16.44 -1.96 -1.97
C TYR A 35 -17.91 -1.88 -2.38
N ARG A 36 -18.80 -1.45 -1.48
CA ARG A 36 -20.22 -1.26 -1.78
C ARG A 36 -20.45 -0.18 -2.85
N LEU A 37 -19.70 0.92 -2.80
CA LEU A 37 -19.85 2.04 -3.75
C LEU A 37 -19.15 1.77 -5.10
N ALA A 38 -17.97 1.18 -5.11
CA ALA A 38 -17.15 0.96 -6.32
C ALA A 38 -17.35 -0.41 -7.00
N ARG A 39 -18.02 -1.36 -6.31
CA ARG A 39 -18.37 -2.71 -6.80
C ARG A 39 -17.13 -3.48 -7.33
N TRP A 40 -17.34 -4.34 -8.33
CA TRP A 40 -16.31 -5.23 -8.91
C TRP A 40 -15.06 -4.51 -9.43
N ARG A 41 -15.16 -3.25 -9.86
CA ARG A 41 -14.01 -2.47 -10.37
C ARG A 41 -12.93 -2.28 -9.30
N PHE A 42 -13.33 -2.22 -8.03
CA PHE A 42 -12.42 -2.08 -6.91
C PHE A 42 -11.59 -3.35 -6.66
N LEU A 43 -12.08 -4.55 -7.01
CA LEU A 43 -11.30 -5.80 -6.89
C LEU A 43 -10.26 -5.97 -8.00
N LEU A 44 -10.47 -5.35 -9.16
CA LEU A 44 -9.47 -5.39 -10.24
C LEU A 44 -8.17 -4.68 -9.85
N VAL A 45 -8.27 -3.70 -8.95
CA VAL A 45 -7.15 -2.89 -8.47
C VAL A 45 -6.12 -3.74 -7.70
N PRO A 46 -6.44 -4.46 -6.61
CA PRO A 46 -5.50 -5.33 -5.92
C PRO A 46 -5.03 -6.51 -6.78
N VAL A 47 -5.86 -7.03 -7.69
CA VAL A 47 -5.44 -8.09 -8.62
C VAL A 47 -4.34 -7.57 -9.55
N ALA A 48 -4.53 -6.41 -10.17
CA ALA A 48 -3.50 -5.77 -11.00
C ALA A 48 -2.21 -5.49 -10.21
N MET A 49 -2.32 -5.18 -8.92
CA MET A 49 -1.17 -4.95 -8.04
C MET A 49 -0.39 -6.22 -7.75
N VAL A 50 -1.08 -7.34 -7.51
CA VAL A 50 -0.41 -8.63 -7.33
C VAL A 50 0.40 -8.96 -8.58
N PHE A 51 -0.18 -8.80 -9.77
CA PHE A 51 0.56 -9.00 -11.01
C PHE A 51 1.74 -8.03 -11.14
N SER A 52 1.52 -6.72 -10.95
CA SER A 52 2.60 -5.72 -11.00
C SER A 52 3.76 -6.06 -10.05
N GLY A 53 3.45 -6.46 -8.82
CA GLY A 53 4.45 -6.86 -7.82
C GLY A 53 5.21 -8.11 -8.22
N ILE A 54 4.54 -9.10 -8.82
CA ILE A 54 5.19 -10.31 -9.35
C ILE A 54 6.17 -9.94 -10.48
N PHE A 55 5.74 -9.11 -11.46
CA PHE A 55 6.61 -8.65 -12.54
C PHE A 55 7.82 -7.87 -12.01
N GLU A 56 7.62 -7.06 -10.97
CA GLU A 56 8.71 -6.35 -10.30
C GLU A 56 9.69 -7.29 -9.61
N SER A 57 9.20 -8.25 -8.84
CA SER A 57 10.04 -9.27 -8.20
C SER A 57 10.81 -10.09 -9.23
N ILE A 58 10.18 -10.50 -10.34
CA ILE A 58 10.86 -11.16 -11.46
C ILE A 58 11.96 -10.26 -12.02
N GLY A 59 11.66 -8.98 -12.28
CA GLY A 59 12.64 -8.02 -12.78
C GLY A 59 13.86 -7.91 -11.87
N ILE A 60 13.65 -7.79 -10.56
CA ILE A 60 14.72 -7.71 -9.55
C ILE A 60 15.54 -9.02 -9.52
N ILE A 61 14.88 -10.18 -9.54
CA ILE A 61 15.55 -11.49 -9.50
C ILE A 61 16.44 -11.69 -10.73
N LEU A 62 16.00 -11.22 -11.90
CA LEU A 62 16.76 -11.32 -13.15
C LEU A 62 18.00 -10.42 -13.19
N PHE A 63 18.16 -9.47 -12.26
CA PHE A 63 19.41 -8.73 -12.12
C PHE A 63 20.55 -9.60 -11.58
N PHE A 64 20.27 -10.63 -10.77
CA PHE A 64 21.35 -11.46 -10.19
C PHE A 64 22.18 -12.19 -11.26
N PRO A 65 21.59 -12.93 -12.22
CA PRO A 65 22.35 -13.57 -13.30
C PRO A 65 23.12 -12.57 -14.16
N LEU A 66 22.59 -11.36 -14.31
CA LEU A 66 23.22 -10.29 -15.05
C LEU A 66 24.49 -9.82 -14.33
N LEU A 67 24.43 -9.58 -13.01
CA LEU A 67 25.61 -9.24 -12.20
C LEU A 67 26.69 -10.32 -12.28
N GLU A 68 26.34 -11.60 -12.13
CA GLU A 68 27.32 -12.70 -12.21
C GLU A 68 28.04 -12.74 -13.55
N ARG A 69 27.31 -12.54 -14.66
CA ARG A 69 27.89 -12.53 -16.00
C ARG A 69 28.77 -11.32 -16.29
N PHE A 70 28.62 -10.22 -15.53
CA PHE A 70 29.54 -9.09 -15.60
C PHE A 70 30.80 -9.28 -14.73
N GLN A 71 30.75 -10.14 -13.71
CA GLN A 71 31.88 -10.42 -12.81
C GLN A 71 32.89 -11.45 -13.37
N VAL A 72 33.09 -11.47 -14.70
CA VAL A 72 34.05 -12.37 -15.38
C VAL A 72 35.45 -12.17 -14.79
N GLY A 73 35.86 -13.05 -13.88
CA GLY A 73 37.19 -13.03 -13.25
C GLY A 73 37.25 -13.49 -11.79
N VAL A 74 36.12 -13.51 -11.06
CA VAL A 74 36.08 -14.07 -9.70
C VAL A 74 35.32 -15.40 -9.76
N ALA A 75 36.02 -16.51 -9.58
CA ALA A 75 35.42 -17.83 -9.59
C ALA A 75 34.35 -17.94 -8.50
N SER A 76 33.08 -17.89 -8.88
CA SER A 76 31.93 -18.11 -8.00
C SER A 76 31.86 -19.59 -7.58
N ALA A 77 32.68 -19.97 -6.60
CA ALA A 77 32.79 -21.34 -6.12
C ALA A 77 31.56 -21.84 -5.33
N ASN A 78 30.53 -20.99 -5.12
CA ASN A 78 29.27 -21.38 -4.50
C ASN A 78 28.11 -20.68 -5.22
N MET A 79 27.74 -21.19 -6.40
CA MET A 79 26.52 -20.75 -7.09
C MET A 79 25.32 -21.04 -6.19
N HIS A 80 24.58 -20.01 -5.78
CA HIS A 80 23.37 -20.21 -4.99
C HIS A 80 22.41 -21.10 -5.80
N PRO A 81 21.76 -22.14 -5.21
CA PRO A 81 20.91 -23.09 -5.94
C PRO A 81 19.81 -22.43 -6.79
N LEU A 82 19.42 -21.21 -6.43
CA LEU A 82 18.45 -20.39 -7.13
C LEU A 82 18.97 -19.80 -8.44
N LEU A 83 20.23 -19.36 -8.48
CA LEU A 83 20.85 -18.86 -9.71
C LEU A 83 20.99 -19.97 -10.75
N GLY A 84 21.29 -21.20 -10.31
CA GLY A 84 21.28 -22.37 -11.18
C GLY A 84 19.91 -22.61 -11.83
N ARG A 85 18.83 -22.53 -11.05
CA ARG A 85 17.45 -22.68 -11.57
C ARG A 85 17.05 -21.55 -12.52
N ILE A 86 17.43 -20.32 -12.21
CA ILE A 86 17.13 -19.16 -13.06
C ILE A 86 17.89 -19.25 -14.38
N ASP A 87 19.18 -19.63 -14.37
CA ASP A 87 19.97 -19.82 -15.59
C ASP A 87 19.40 -20.97 -16.44
N GLU A 88 18.92 -22.05 -15.83
CA GLU A 88 18.25 -23.15 -16.53
C GLU A 88 16.92 -22.71 -17.18
N MET A 89 16.10 -21.92 -16.48
CA MET A 89 14.89 -21.34 -17.06
C MET A 89 15.21 -20.40 -18.22
N LEU A 90 16.22 -19.52 -18.07
CA LEU A 90 16.67 -18.61 -19.14
C LEU A 90 17.17 -19.39 -20.37
N ARG A 91 17.92 -20.47 -20.15
CA ARG A 91 18.39 -21.36 -21.23
C ARG A 91 17.24 -22.06 -21.94
N THR A 92 16.21 -22.48 -21.21
CA THR A 92 15.01 -23.12 -21.77
C THR A 92 14.23 -22.17 -22.67
N ILE A 93 14.18 -20.87 -22.30
CA ILE A 93 13.55 -19.81 -23.10
C ILE A 93 14.45 -19.36 -24.27
N GLY A 94 15.67 -19.91 -24.39
CA GLY A 94 16.63 -19.59 -25.46
C GLY A 94 17.47 -18.33 -25.19
N ILE A 95 17.41 -17.78 -23.98
CA ILE A 95 18.11 -16.55 -23.60
C ILE A 95 19.53 -16.91 -23.15
N ARG A 96 20.49 -16.84 -24.08
CA ARG A 96 21.90 -17.20 -23.82
C ARG A 96 22.84 -16.00 -23.74
N SER A 97 22.54 -14.91 -24.43
CA SER A 97 23.38 -13.71 -24.48
C SER A 97 23.01 -12.72 -23.36
N ILE A 98 24.01 -11.99 -22.85
CA ILE A 98 23.80 -10.87 -21.91
C ILE A 98 22.81 -9.86 -22.48
N GLY A 99 22.92 -9.55 -23.78
CA GLY A 99 22.00 -8.63 -24.46
C GLY A 99 20.55 -9.17 -24.51
N ALA A 100 20.39 -10.49 -24.61
CA ALA A 100 19.07 -11.12 -24.56
C ALA A 100 18.45 -11.05 -23.16
N ILE A 101 19.26 -11.21 -22.10
CA ILE A 101 18.80 -11.03 -20.71
C ILE A 101 18.35 -9.59 -20.46
N LEU A 102 19.15 -8.60 -20.89
CA LEU A 102 18.76 -7.19 -20.78
C LEU A 102 17.45 -6.89 -21.51
N THR A 103 17.31 -7.37 -22.75
CA THR A 103 16.10 -7.14 -23.55
C THR A 103 14.88 -7.80 -22.90
N PHE A 104 15.05 -8.99 -22.32
CA PHE A 104 14.00 -9.66 -21.58
C PHE A 104 13.59 -8.89 -20.32
N ILE A 105 14.55 -8.44 -19.50
CA ILE A 105 14.30 -7.58 -18.34
C ILE A 105 13.55 -6.32 -18.76
N ALA A 106 14.01 -5.64 -19.81
CA ALA A 106 13.35 -4.45 -20.35
C ALA A 106 11.89 -4.73 -20.74
N SER A 107 11.62 -5.86 -21.41
CA SER A 107 10.26 -6.26 -21.79
C SER A 107 9.35 -6.50 -20.56
N VAL A 108 9.87 -7.13 -19.51
CA VAL A 108 9.17 -7.36 -18.23
C VAL A 108 8.81 -6.02 -17.58
N PHE A 109 9.74 -5.05 -17.58
CA PHE A 109 9.48 -3.71 -17.04
C PHE A 109 8.48 -2.90 -17.88
N VAL A 110 8.48 -3.06 -19.21
CA VAL A 110 7.45 -2.44 -20.07
C VAL A 110 6.07 -3.00 -19.75
N VAL A 111 5.94 -4.32 -19.60
CA VAL A 111 4.66 -4.96 -19.21
C VAL A 111 4.23 -4.47 -17.83
N LYS A 112 5.14 -4.44 -16.85
CA LYS A 112 4.88 -3.86 -15.51
C LYS A 112 4.35 -2.43 -15.64
N PHE A 113 5.01 -1.60 -16.45
CA PHE A 113 4.61 -0.21 -16.64
C PHE A 113 3.17 -0.09 -17.16
N VAL A 114 2.77 -0.91 -18.13
CA VAL A 114 1.38 -0.94 -18.64
C VAL A 114 0.39 -1.35 -17.54
N ILE A 115 0.72 -2.35 -16.73
CA ILE A 115 -0.13 -2.79 -15.61
C ILE A 115 -0.31 -1.67 -14.58
N VAL A 116 0.79 -1.03 -14.16
CA VAL A 116 0.76 0.10 -13.20
C VAL A 116 -0.01 1.28 -13.77
N PHE A 117 0.16 1.57 -15.07
CA PHE A 117 -0.60 2.62 -15.75
C PHE A 117 -2.10 2.32 -15.71
N LEU A 118 -2.51 1.11 -16.10
CA LEU A 118 -3.91 0.70 -16.09
C LEU A 118 -4.50 0.76 -14.66
N GLN A 119 -3.73 0.33 -13.66
CA GLN A 119 -4.09 0.43 -12.25
C GLN A 119 -4.38 1.89 -11.84
N ARG A 120 -3.50 2.84 -12.18
CA ARG A 120 -3.69 4.26 -11.87
C ARG A 120 -4.93 4.83 -12.55
N VAL A 121 -5.15 4.47 -13.82
CA VAL A 121 -6.36 4.86 -14.57
C VAL A 121 -7.62 4.30 -13.92
N LEU A 122 -7.61 3.04 -13.47
CA LEU A 122 -8.75 2.43 -12.78
C LEU A 122 -9.08 3.13 -11.46
N ILE A 123 -8.09 3.41 -10.62
CA ILE A 123 -8.28 4.13 -9.36
C ILE A 123 -8.86 5.53 -9.62
N GLN A 124 -8.33 6.24 -10.62
CA GLN A 124 -8.84 7.56 -10.97
C GLN A 124 -10.27 7.53 -11.50
N ARG A 125 -10.62 6.52 -12.32
CA ARG A 125 -12.01 6.33 -12.78
C ARG A 125 -12.95 6.06 -11.62
N ILE A 126 -12.58 5.19 -10.68
CA ILE A 126 -13.38 4.91 -9.48
C ILE A 126 -13.57 6.19 -8.66
N ARG A 127 -12.52 7.01 -8.51
CA ARG A 127 -12.59 8.28 -7.79
C ARG A 127 -13.58 9.27 -8.43
N VAL A 128 -13.60 9.36 -9.76
CA VAL A 128 -14.55 10.23 -10.48
C VAL A 128 -15.98 9.72 -10.38
N ASP A 129 -16.19 8.40 -10.51
CA ASP A 129 -17.51 7.79 -10.33
C ASP A 129 -18.03 8.01 -8.91
N LEU A 130 -17.15 7.86 -7.92
CA LEU A 130 -17.46 8.08 -6.50
C LEU A 130 -17.83 9.53 -6.23
N TYR A 131 -17.10 10.48 -6.82
CA TYR A 131 -17.44 11.91 -6.75
C TYR A 131 -18.84 12.19 -7.27
N ARG A 132 -19.16 11.70 -8.47
CA ARG A 132 -20.47 11.92 -9.11
C ARG A 132 -21.60 11.31 -8.28
N HIS A 133 -21.39 10.10 -7.76
CA HIS A 133 -22.40 9.42 -6.97
C HIS A 133 -22.68 10.17 -5.66
N VAL A 134 -21.65 10.52 -4.90
CA VAL A 134 -21.83 11.23 -3.62
C VAL A 134 -22.37 12.65 -3.83
N ALA A 135 -21.89 13.37 -4.86
CA ALA A 135 -22.42 14.69 -5.19
C ALA A 135 -23.93 14.63 -5.52
N ASN A 136 -24.36 13.64 -6.30
CA ASN A 136 -25.76 13.45 -6.64
C ASN A 136 -26.61 13.11 -5.42
N GLU A 137 -26.14 12.23 -4.52
CA GLU A 137 -26.85 11.89 -3.28
C GLU A 137 -27.02 13.11 -2.37
N ILE A 138 -26.00 13.97 -2.25
CA ILE A 138 -26.08 15.21 -1.47
C ILE A 138 -27.12 16.15 -2.09
N ILE A 139 -27.10 16.34 -3.41
CA ILE A 139 -28.02 17.24 -4.11
C ILE A 139 -29.47 16.72 -4.02
N LEU A 140 -29.69 15.43 -4.22
CA LEU A 140 -31.01 14.81 -4.09
C LEU A 140 -31.53 14.91 -2.66
N GLY A 141 -30.68 14.60 -1.67
CA GLY A 141 -31.03 14.74 -0.26
C GLY A 141 -31.41 16.17 0.14
N TRP A 142 -30.81 17.19 -0.49
CA TRP A 142 -31.24 18.58 -0.29
C TRP A 142 -32.56 18.92 -0.96
N SER A 143 -32.88 18.30 -2.10
CA SER A 143 -34.16 18.50 -2.79
C SER A 143 -35.34 17.88 -2.05
N GLU A 144 -35.10 16.78 -1.32
CA GLU A 144 -36.10 16.06 -0.53
C GLU A 144 -36.18 16.55 0.93
N ALA A 145 -35.27 17.43 1.36
CA ALA A 145 -35.22 17.91 2.74
C ALA A 145 -36.39 18.86 3.06
N ASP A 146 -37.00 18.65 4.23
CA ASP A 146 -38.10 19.46 4.73
C ASP A 146 -37.70 20.94 4.88
N TYR A 147 -38.42 21.81 4.17
CA TYR A 147 -38.09 23.23 4.01
C TYR A 147 -37.93 23.94 5.37
N ALA A 148 -38.80 23.64 6.33
CA ALA A 148 -38.81 24.30 7.63
C ALA A 148 -37.61 23.92 8.52
N ARG A 149 -37.04 22.72 8.36
CA ARG A 149 -35.98 22.22 9.24
C ARG A 149 -34.59 22.49 8.68
N PHE A 150 -34.44 22.40 7.36
CA PHE A 150 -33.14 22.51 6.69
C PHE A 150 -32.85 23.96 6.27
N TYR A 151 -33.76 24.62 5.55
CA TYR A 151 -33.48 25.94 4.96
C TYR A 151 -33.51 27.10 5.99
N LEU A 152 -34.22 26.94 7.11
CA LEU A 152 -34.25 27.95 8.18
C LEU A 152 -33.02 27.90 9.10
N ARG A 153 -32.26 26.80 9.09
CA ARG A 153 -31.11 26.60 9.99
C ARG A 153 -29.76 26.48 9.27
N THR A 154 -29.77 26.22 7.97
CA THR A 154 -28.56 26.05 7.17
C THR A 154 -28.35 27.25 6.26
N THR A 155 -27.16 27.86 6.37
CA THR A 155 -26.80 28.97 5.46
C THR A 155 -26.33 28.43 4.11
N THR A 156 -26.52 29.19 3.04
CA THR A 156 -26.03 28.83 1.69
C THR A 156 -24.51 28.56 1.70
N GLY A 157 -23.75 29.24 2.55
CA GLY A 157 -22.32 29.01 2.74
C GLY A 157 -21.97 27.64 3.34
N GLN A 158 -22.77 27.17 4.32
CA GLN A 158 -22.59 25.84 4.90
C GLN A 158 -22.87 24.73 3.88
N ALA A 159 -23.94 24.87 3.08
CA ALA A 159 -24.23 23.94 2.00
C ALA A 159 -23.09 23.88 0.98
N SER A 160 -22.59 25.03 0.52
CA SER A 160 -21.45 25.09 -0.41
C SER A 160 -20.19 24.46 0.17
N SER A 161 -19.92 24.64 1.46
CA SER A 161 -18.76 24.03 2.14
C SER A 161 -18.89 22.50 2.22
N ILE A 162 -20.08 21.96 2.48
CA ILE A 162 -20.31 20.50 2.50
C ILE A 162 -20.05 19.91 1.11
N LEU A 163 -20.62 20.51 0.07
CA LEU A 163 -20.48 20.00 -1.30
C LEU A 163 -19.03 20.07 -1.81
N THR A 164 -18.24 21.03 -1.34
CA THR A 164 -16.86 21.21 -1.77
C THR A 164 -15.88 20.56 -0.81
N ASN A 165 -15.72 21.07 0.41
CA ASN A 165 -14.68 20.64 1.34
C ASN A 165 -14.91 19.22 1.86
N GLU A 166 -16.12 18.84 2.27
CA GLU A 166 -16.36 17.50 2.81
C GLU A 166 -16.24 16.44 1.71
N LEU A 167 -16.75 16.73 0.52
CA LEU A 167 -16.63 15.84 -0.64
C LEU A 167 -15.17 15.65 -1.07
N TRP A 168 -14.37 16.73 -1.14
CA TRP A 168 -12.94 16.62 -1.42
C TRP A 168 -12.20 15.86 -0.34
N THR A 169 -12.53 16.08 0.93
CA THR A 169 -11.95 15.34 2.06
C THR A 169 -12.28 13.85 1.97
N PHE A 170 -13.52 13.51 1.64
CA PHE A 170 -13.95 12.13 1.42
C PHE A 170 -13.19 11.46 0.26
N LEU A 171 -13.04 12.16 -0.87
CA LEU A 171 -12.26 11.65 -2.00
C LEU A 171 -10.78 11.49 -1.67
N ALA A 172 -10.20 12.41 -0.90
CA ALA A 172 -8.82 12.32 -0.45
C ALA A 172 -8.62 11.12 0.48
N ALA A 173 -9.57 10.89 1.41
CA ALA A 173 -9.57 9.71 2.26
C ALA A 173 -9.67 8.41 1.45
N PHE A 174 -10.52 8.37 0.40
CA PHE A 174 -10.58 7.24 -0.52
C PHE A 174 -9.25 7.00 -1.24
N ALA A 175 -8.62 8.06 -1.76
CA ALA A 175 -7.34 7.95 -2.47
C ALA A 175 -6.23 7.41 -1.55
N MET A 176 -6.10 7.97 -0.35
CA MET A 176 -5.14 7.49 0.66
C MET A 176 -5.42 6.04 1.08
N TYR A 177 -6.70 5.67 1.22
CA TYR A 177 -7.10 4.31 1.54
C TYR A 177 -6.72 3.33 0.42
N ALA A 178 -7.02 3.68 -0.83
CA ALA A 178 -6.65 2.89 -1.99
C ALA A 178 -5.13 2.72 -2.06
N GLU A 179 -4.37 3.80 -1.91
CA GLU A 179 -2.90 3.79 -1.86
C GLU A 179 -2.35 2.89 -0.75
N THR A 180 -2.94 2.95 0.45
CA THR A 180 -2.57 2.09 1.58
C THR A 180 -2.83 0.62 1.25
N LEU A 181 -3.96 0.30 0.63
CA LEU A 181 -4.27 -1.06 0.17
C LEU A 181 -3.24 -1.54 -0.86
N VAL A 182 -2.82 -0.68 -1.78
CA VAL A 182 -1.76 -0.97 -2.76
C VAL A 182 -0.47 -1.37 -2.09
N ASN A 183 -0.02 -0.54 -1.15
CA ASN A 183 1.24 -0.74 -0.45
C ASN A 183 1.19 -2.02 0.41
N LEU A 184 0.04 -2.34 1.00
CA LEU A 184 -0.17 -3.58 1.74
C LEU A 184 -0.02 -4.81 0.81
N VAL A 185 -0.62 -4.76 -0.39
CA VAL A 185 -0.49 -5.84 -1.37
C VAL A 185 0.96 -6.00 -1.84
N TYR A 186 1.66 -4.91 -2.17
CA TYR A 186 3.07 -4.97 -2.53
C TYR A 186 3.93 -5.56 -1.42
N LEU A 187 3.66 -5.19 -0.16
CA LEU A 187 4.33 -5.75 0.99
C LEU A 187 4.17 -7.28 1.02
N VAL A 188 2.94 -7.79 0.89
CA VAL A 188 2.68 -9.23 0.88
C VAL A 188 3.40 -9.92 -0.29
N VAL A 189 3.35 -9.34 -1.50
CA VAL A 189 4.01 -9.92 -2.67
C VAL A 189 5.54 -9.96 -2.50
N TYR A 190 6.14 -8.90 -1.99
CA TYR A 190 7.59 -8.85 -1.76
C TYR A 190 8.05 -9.78 -0.66
N PHE A 191 7.33 -9.85 0.45
CA PHE A 191 7.62 -10.83 1.49
C PHE A 191 7.46 -12.27 0.96
N GLY A 192 6.42 -12.53 0.16
CA GLY A 192 6.23 -13.82 -0.50
C GLY A 192 7.39 -14.15 -1.45
N ALA A 193 7.85 -13.18 -2.24
CA ALA A 193 8.99 -13.35 -3.13
C ALA A 193 10.31 -13.58 -2.37
N LEU A 194 10.55 -12.85 -1.27
CA LEU A 194 11.72 -13.05 -0.40
C LEU A 194 11.72 -14.45 0.22
N LEU A 195 10.57 -14.88 0.75
CA LEU A 195 10.41 -16.20 1.36
C LEU A 195 10.63 -17.32 0.35
N PHE A 196 10.22 -17.12 -0.90
CA PHE A 196 10.53 -18.03 -2.01
C PHE A 196 12.02 -18.01 -2.39
N LEU A 197 12.72 -16.90 -2.17
CA LEU A 197 14.13 -16.72 -2.54
C LEU A 197 15.06 -17.36 -1.51
N ASP A 198 15.07 -16.86 -0.28
CA ASP A 198 15.86 -17.46 0.80
C ASP A 198 15.26 -17.08 2.15
N LEU A 199 15.00 -18.08 2.98
CA LEU A 199 14.47 -17.90 4.33
C LEU A 199 15.44 -17.11 5.23
N ASN A 200 16.75 -17.30 5.07
CA ASN A 200 17.78 -16.60 5.85
C ASN A 200 17.78 -15.10 5.53
N VAL A 201 17.76 -14.77 4.22
CA VAL A 201 17.67 -13.38 3.76
C VAL A 201 16.34 -12.77 4.22
N THR A 202 15.26 -13.54 4.21
CA THR A 202 13.94 -13.10 4.69
C THR A 202 13.97 -12.75 6.18
N ILE A 203 14.52 -13.62 7.04
CA ILE A 203 14.64 -13.38 8.48
C ILE A 203 15.51 -12.14 8.75
N LEU A 204 16.61 -11.98 8.02
CA LEU A 204 17.46 -10.81 8.11
C LEU A 204 16.70 -9.54 7.72
N ALA A 205 15.98 -9.55 6.60
CA ALA A 205 15.16 -8.42 6.16
C ALA A 205 14.04 -8.08 7.16
N LEU A 206 13.39 -9.09 7.74
CA LEU A 206 12.33 -8.91 8.74
C LEU A 206 12.88 -8.33 10.05
N SER A 207 14.03 -8.81 10.50
CA SER A 207 14.68 -8.30 11.72
C SER A 207 15.17 -6.87 11.54
N ALA A 208 15.80 -6.54 10.40
CA ALA A 208 16.21 -5.19 10.06
C ALA A 208 15.01 -4.23 9.93
N GLY A 209 13.98 -4.63 9.17
CA GLY A 209 12.76 -3.85 8.98
C GLY A 209 12.00 -3.63 10.30
N GLY A 210 11.87 -4.67 11.12
CA GLY A 210 11.30 -4.57 12.45
C GLY A 210 12.10 -3.63 13.36
N GLY A 211 13.44 -3.70 13.31
CA GLY A 211 14.32 -2.79 14.04
C GLY A 211 14.11 -1.33 13.66
N VAL A 212 14.05 -1.02 12.36
CA VAL A 212 13.76 0.34 11.87
C VAL A 212 12.37 0.81 12.33
N LEU A 213 11.37 -0.05 12.27
CA LEU A 213 10.01 0.28 12.68
C LEU A 213 9.91 0.56 14.19
N LEU A 214 10.67 -0.19 15.01
CA LEU A 214 10.82 0.10 16.43
C LEU A 214 11.51 1.44 16.69
N LEU A 215 12.56 1.78 15.93
CA LEU A 215 13.21 3.09 16.02
C LEU A 215 12.26 4.22 15.66
N PHE A 216 11.48 4.07 14.59
CA PHE A 216 10.49 5.06 14.17
C PHE A 216 9.38 5.25 15.20
N THR A 217 8.84 4.17 15.76
CA THR A 217 7.80 4.27 16.80
C THR A 217 8.32 4.94 18.06
N ARG A 218 9.59 4.69 18.43
CA ARG A 218 10.28 5.39 19.50
C ARG A 218 10.46 6.88 19.19
N PHE A 219 10.93 7.20 17.99
CA PHE A 219 11.15 8.58 17.56
C PHE A 219 9.85 9.41 17.59
N ILE A 220 8.76 8.88 17.02
CA ILE A 220 7.44 9.54 17.05
C ILE A 220 6.95 9.74 18.49
N GLY A 221 7.23 8.78 19.38
CA GLY A 221 6.92 8.90 20.81
C GLY A 221 7.66 10.06 21.48
N LEU A 222 8.92 10.31 21.09
CA LEU A 222 9.71 11.43 21.59
C LEU A 222 9.20 12.77 21.05
N THR A 223 8.96 12.88 19.74
CA THR A 223 8.45 14.12 19.13
C THR A 223 7.13 14.57 19.76
N LYS A 224 6.22 13.63 20.05
CA LYS A 224 4.96 13.95 20.74
C LYS A 224 5.16 14.51 22.15
N ARG A 225 6.22 14.12 22.86
CA ARG A 225 6.52 14.65 24.20
C ARG A 225 7.06 16.08 24.15
N TYR A 226 7.85 16.41 23.14
CA TYR A 226 8.42 17.75 22.98
C TYR A 226 7.48 18.75 22.29
N SER A 227 6.47 18.29 21.54
CA SER A 227 5.47 19.17 20.91
C SER A 227 4.38 19.69 21.87
N ILE A 228 4.35 19.19 23.11
CA ILE A 228 3.35 19.57 24.14
C ILE A 228 4.00 20.45 25.24
N ALA A 229 5.31 20.72 25.14
CA ALA A 229 6.03 21.68 25.98
C ALA A 229 6.21 23.00 25.20
#